data_AF-A0A8B9MIL3-F1
#
_entry.id   AF-A0A8B9MIL3-F1
#
_cell.length_a   1.000
_cell.length_b   1.000
_cell.length_c   1.000
_cell.angle_alpha   90.00
_cell.angle_beta   90.00
_cell.angle_gamma   90.00
#
_symmetry.space_group_name_H-M   'P 1'
#
loop_
_entity.id
_entity.type
_entity.pdbx_description
1 polymer ?
#
loop_
_entity_poly.entity_id
_entity_poly.type
_entity_poly.pdbx_seq_one_letter_code
_entity_poly.pdbx_strand_id
1 'polypeptide(L)'
;MAGRRRVGGEGGAAALRLRPAGLFPPDSGREHREAWRRQRSPHGGGVMLARRLRRLLQPRGRTMPASEAVLQPSPSKRQKGSVPGEPTARLRFTRLSENASAPSRGSAGAAGYDLYSAYDCVIPPMEKAVVKTDIQIALPSGCYGRVAPRSGLATKHFIDVGAGVIDEDYRGNVGVVLFNFGKETFEVKKGDRIAQLICERICYPELEEVQALDDTERGEGGFGSTGKN
;
A
#
# COMPACT_ATOMS: atom_id res chain seq x y z
N MET A 1 -33.48 66.70 28.40
CA MET A 1 -34.76 65.97 28.52
C MET A 1 -34.43 64.50 28.27
N ALA A 2 -34.14 63.70 29.31
CA ALA A 2 -35.10 62.92 30.10
C ALA A 2 -35.97 62.00 29.20
N GLY A 3 -36.02 60.67 29.35
CA GLY A 3 -35.51 59.82 30.41
C GLY A 3 -35.75 58.32 30.15
N ARG A 4 -35.32 57.55 31.15
CA ARG A 4 -35.39 56.10 31.37
C ARG A 4 -36.78 55.47 31.16
N ARG A 5 -36.80 54.19 30.75
CA ARG A 5 -37.54 53.13 31.46
C ARG A 5 -36.76 51.81 31.47
N ARG A 6 -36.59 51.26 32.69
CA ARG A 6 -36.26 49.86 33.00
C ARG A 6 -37.58 49.09 33.16
N VAL A 7 -37.58 47.80 32.81
CA VAL A 7 -38.17 46.65 33.54
C VAL A 7 -37.35 45.44 33.02
N GLY A 8 -36.69 44.56 33.76
CA GLY A 8 -36.98 43.98 35.08
C GLY A 8 -37.53 42.56 34.86
N GLY A 9 -36.72 41.52 35.07
CA GLY A 9 -37.13 40.12 34.89
C GLY A 9 -36.02 39.15 35.28
N GLU A 10 -35.99 38.81 36.57
CA GLU A 10 -35.12 37.85 37.24
C GLU A 10 -35.42 36.40 36.82
N GLY A 11 -34.44 35.50 36.97
CA GLY A 11 -34.74 34.07 37.00
C GLY A 11 -33.56 33.12 36.82
N GLY A 12 -32.91 32.77 37.94
CA GLY A 12 -32.49 31.38 38.19
C GLY A 12 -31.14 30.91 37.64
N ALA A 13 -30.11 31.04 38.47
CA ALA A 13 -28.90 30.22 38.40
C ALA A 13 -29.21 28.76 38.82
N ALA A 14 -28.70 27.79 38.06
CA ALA A 14 -28.51 26.42 38.55
C ALA A 14 -27.23 25.84 37.93
N ALA A 15 -26.11 26.10 38.61
CA ALA A 15 -24.89 25.34 38.45
C ALA A 15 -25.06 23.99 39.16
N LEU A 16 -24.91 22.88 38.44
CA LEU A 16 -24.67 21.58 39.07
C LEU A 16 -23.21 21.18 38.84
N ARG A 17 -22.42 21.31 39.92
CA ARG A 17 -21.12 20.66 40.08
C ARG A 17 -21.32 19.22 40.54
N LEU A 18 -20.60 18.34 39.87
CA LEU A 18 -20.00 17.04 40.24
C LEU A 18 -20.27 16.47 41.65
N ARG A 19 -20.53 15.16 41.68
CA ARG A 19 -19.94 14.25 42.68
C ARG A 19 -19.46 12.95 42.02
N PRO A 20 -18.20 12.53 42.25
CA PRO A 20 -17.72 11.17 42.05
C PRO A 20 -17.81 10.38 43.37
N ALA A 21 -18.08 9.07 43.29
CA ALA A 21 -17.77 8.06 44.30
C ALA A 21 -18.17 6.70 43.71
N GLY A 22 -17.21 5.86 43.32
CA GLY A 22 -16.76 4.74 44.16
C GLY A 22 -17.21 3.45 43.48
N LEU A 23 -16.63 2.27 43.61
CA LEU A 23 -15.63 1.70 44.50
C LEU A 23 -15.01 0.52 43.71
N PHE A 24 -13.70 0.32 43.80
CA PHE A 24 -13.10 -1.03 43.72
C PHE A 24 -13.53 -1.81 44.98
N PRO A 25 -13.66 -3.16 44.91
CA PRO A 25 -12.70 -4.00 45.63
C PRO A 25 -12.44 -5.35 44.86
N PRO A 26 -11.84 -6.41 45.45
CA PRO A 26 -10.53 -6.88 45.00
C PRO A 26 -10.52 -8.37 44.55
N ASP A 27 -9.39 -8.77 43.98
CA ASP A 27 -8.70 -10.07 44.08
C ASP A 27 -9.53 -11.37 44.27
N SER A 28 -9.44 -12.29 43.31
CA SER A 28 -9.41 -13.73 43.61
C SER A 28 -8.77 -14.49 42.45
N GLY A 29 -7.68 -15.20 42.77
CA GLY A 29 -6.85 -15.90 41.82
C GLY A 29 -7.51 -17.10 41.15
N ARG A 30 -6.87 -17.57 40.09
CA ARG A 30 -6.66 -19.00 39.89
C ARG A 30 -5.51 -19.22 38.92
N GLU A 31 -4.52 -19.93 39.44
CA GLU A 31 -3.49 -20.63 38.69
C GLU A 31 -4.12 -21.46 37.56
N HIS A 32 -3.51 -21.45 36.38
CA HIS A 32 -3.44 -22.65 35.55
C HIS A 32 -2.08 -22.69 34.86
N ARG A 33 -1.27 -23.64 35.32
CA ARG A 33 -0.02 -24.08 34.71
C ARG A 33 -0.32 -25.04 33.55
N GLU A 34 0.74 -25.28 32.79
CA GLU A 34 1.03 -26.45 31.95
C GLU A 34 0.47 -26.41 30.52
N ALA A 35 1.15 -26.90 29.49
CA ALA A 35 2.54 -27.31 29.27
C ALA A 35 2.62 -27.72 27.79
N TRP A 36 3.49 -27.14 26.97
CA TRP A 36 3.89 -27.79 25.70
C TRP A 36 5.32 -27.43 25.33
N ARG A 37 6.26 -28.33 25.69
CA ARG A 37 7.60 -28.39 25.10
C ARG A 37 7.97 -29.84 24.85
N ARG A 38 8.36 -30.08 23.59
CA ARG A 38 9.24 -31.13 23.03
C ARG A 38 8.61 -32.45 22.58
N GLN A 39 8.75 -32.70 21.27
CA GLN A 39 9.45 -33.85 20.66
C GLN A 39 9.93 -33.38 19.26
N ARG A 40 11.24 -33.20 19.00
CA ARG A 40 12.29 -34.17 18.56
C ARG A 40 12.02 -34.84 17.18
N SER A 41 12.51 -34.22 16.09
CA SER A 41 13.70 -34.55 15.25
C SER A 41 14.02 -36.02 14.83
N PRO A 42 14.90 -36.27 13.82
CA PRO A 42 14.57 -37.03 12.61
C PRO A 42 15.47 -38.26 12.32
N HIS A 43 15.01 -39.18 11.47
CA HIS A 43 15.78 -40.23 10.80
C HIS A 43 15.22 -40.37 9.37
N GLY A 44 15.94 -40.67 8.28
CA GLY A 44 17.29 -41.16 8.03
C GLY A 44 17.27 -42.01 6.74
N GLY A 45 18.34 -41.97 5.92
CA GLY A 45 18.63 -42.90 4.79
C GLY A 45 18.06 -42.47 3.42
N GLY A 46 18.71 -42.67 2.27
CA GLY A 46 19.95 -43.34 1.91
C GLY A 46 19.95 -43.66 0.40
N VAL A 47 20.94 -43.11 -0.31
CA VAL A 47 21.74 -43.63 -1.47
C VAL A 47 21.15 -44.47 -2.65
N MET A 48 21.51 -44.02 -3.88
CA MET A 48 22.00 -44.75 -5.08
C MET A 48 21.04 -45.76 -5.78
N LEU A 49 21.04 -46.08 -7.09
CA LEU A 49 21.94 -45.96 -8.25
C LEU A 49 21.14 -46.45 -9.50
N ALA A 50 21.30 -45.87 -10.69
CA ALA A 50 21.19 -46.64 -11.96
C ALA A 50 21.88 -45.93 -13.15
N ARG A 51 22.98 -46.56 -13.60
CA ARG A 51 23.64 -46.44 -14.92
C ARG A 51 22.72 -47.11 -15.97
N ARG A 52 22.77 -46.97 -17.32
CA ARG A 52 23.80 -46.87 -18.38
C ARG A 52 22.97 -46.79 -19.70
N LEU A 53 23.36 -46.16 -20.82
CA LEU A 53 24.23 -46.74 -21.87
C LEU A 53 24.42 -45.74 -23.04
N ARG A 54 25.64 -45.73 -23.59
CA ARG A 54 26.12 -45.00 -24.79
C ARG A 54 25.93 -45.81 -26.08
N ARG A 55 25.92 -45.13 -27.24
CA ARG A 55 26.70 -45.39 -28.51
C ARG A 55 26.28 -44.32 -29.54
N LEU A 56 27.09 -43.34 -29.96
CA LEU A 56 28.26 -43.31 -30.89
C LEU A 56 28.01 -43.91 -32.28
N LEU A 57 28.10 -43.07 -33.33
CA LEU A 57 28.82 -43.33 -34.60
C LEU A 57 28.85 -42.09 -35.53
N GLN A 58 30.04 -41.83 -36.08
CA GLN A 58 30.45 -40.94 -37.19
C GLN A 58 31.70 -41.64 -37.82
N PRO A 59 32.30 -41.21 -38.96
CA PRO A 59 31.79 -40.66 -40.23
C PRO A 59 32.54 -41.26 -41.47
N ARG A 60 32.55 -40.51 -42.62
CA ARG A 60 33.37 -40.58 -43.89
C ARG A 60 32.52 -40.98 -45.12
N GLY A 61 32.53 -40.36 -46.30
CA GLY A 61 33.23 -39.22 -46.93
C GLY A 61 33.59 -39.54 -48.39
N ARG A 62 33.28 -38.67 -49.39
CA ARG A 62 34.01 -38.49 -50.70
C ARG A 62 33.40 -37.42 -51.66
N THR A 63 34.14 -36.31 -51.80
CA THR A 63 34.56 -35.45 -52.96
C THR A 63 33.76 -35.21 -54.29
N MET A 64 33.40 -33.91 -54.53
CA MET A 64 33.68 -32.90 -55.64
C MET A 64 33.38 -33.18 -57.16
N PRO A 65 33.28 -32.18 -58.10
CA PRO A 65 33.48 -30.69 -58.01
C PRO A 65 32.49 -29.74 -58.79
N ALA A 66 32.72 -28.42 -58.61
CA ALA A 66 32.62 -27.24 -59.52
C ALA A 66 31.27 -26.63 -60.00
N SER A 67 31.04 -25.34 -59.67
CA SER A 67 30.84 -24.20 -60.61
C SER A 67 30.32 -22.95 -59.87
N GLU A 68 30.80 -21.78 -60.26
CA GLU A 68 30.54 -20.43 -59.73
C GLU A 68 29.06 -19.99 -59.80
N ALA A 69 28.62 -19.24 -58.78
CA ALA A 69 27.57 -18.23 -58.90
C ALA A 69 27.68 -17.22 -57.75
N VAL A 70 28.18 -16.03 -58.06
CA VAL A 70 28.14 -14.84 -57.20
C VAL A 70 26.70 -14.31 -57.20
N LEU A 71 26.03 -14.34 -56.04
CA LEU A 71 24.73 -13.69 -55.82
C LEU A 71 24.83 -12.76 -54.62
N GLN A 72 24.66 -11.47 -54.93
CA GLN A 72 24.73 -10.34 -54.02
C GLN A 72 23.61 -10.38 -52.97
N PRO A 73 23.83 -9.94 -51.72
CA PRO A 73 22.74 -9.78 -50.75
C PRO A 73 21.89 -8.54 -51.06
N SER A 74 20.59 -8.77 -51.23
CA SER A 74 19.52 -7.77 -51.34
C SER A 74 19.47 -6.78 -50.16
N PRO A 75 18.94 -5.56 -50.37
CA PRO A 75 19.20 -4.41 -49.52
C PRO A 75 18.46 -4.46 -48.19
N SER A 76 19.21 -4.11 -47.14
CA SER A 76 18.78 -3.45 -45.90
C SER A 76 17.32 -3.60 -45.51
N LYS A 77 17.05 -4.57 -44.62
CA LYS A 77 15.96 -4.46 -43.66
C LYS A 77 16.23 -3.20 -42.82
N ARG A 78 15.64 -2.09 -43.25
CA ARG A 78 15.55 -0.83 -42.52
C ARG A 78 15.18 -1.18 -41.08
N GLN A 79 16.14 -1.03 -40.16
CA GLN A 79 15.85 -1.06 -38.74
C GLN A 79 14.74 -0.03 -38.55
N LYS A 80 13.55 -0.52 -38.23
CA LYS A 80 12.44 0.32 -37.78
C LYS A 80 13.00 1.02 -36.54
N GLY A 81 13.34 2.28 -36.71
CA GLY A 81 13.90 3.12 -35.66
C GLY A 81 13.06 2.91 -34.42
N SER A 82 13.73 2.58 -33.32
CA SER A 82 13.14 2.66 -32.00
C SER A 82 12.44 4.01 -31.91
N VAL A 83 11.12 3.98 -31.76
CA VAL A 83 10.34 5.16 -31.41
C VAL A 83 11.05 5.84 -30.23
N PRO A 84 11.29 7.16 -30.26
CA PRO A 84 11.88 7.86 -29.12
C PRO A 84 11.08 7.49 -27.88
N GLY A 85 11.78 6.90 -26.90
CA GLY A 85 11.15 6.19 -25.80
C GLY A 85 10.08 7.02 -25.11
N GLU A 86 8.93 6.41 -24.87
CA GLU A 86 7.99 6.93 -23.88
C GLU A 86 8.80 7.24 -22.60
N PRO A 87 8.66 8.45 -22.02
CA PRO A 87 9.35 8.77 -20.80
C PRO A 87 8.99 7.70 -19.76
N THR A 88 9.99 6.92 -19.35
CA THR A 88 9.78 5.88 -18.35
C THR A 88 9.27 6.58 -17.09
N ALA A 89 8.04 6.28 -16.67
CA ALA A 89 7.46 6.90 -15.48
C ALA A 89 8.36 6.59 -14.27
N ARG A 90 8.98 7.62 -13.69
CA ARG A 90 9.89 7.49 -12.54
C ARG A 90 9.30 8.18 -11.33
N LEU A 91 9.04 7.39 -10.29
CA LEU A 91 8.80 7.91 -8.95
C LEU A 91 10.14 8.35 -8.33
N ARG A 92 10.24 9.63 -7.95
CA ARG A 92 11.42 10.18 -7.28
C ARG A 92 11.11 10.37 -5.80
N PHE A 93 12.09 10.20 -4.94
CA PHE A 93 11.97 10.50 -3.52
C PHE A 93 13.29 11.03 -2.96
N THR A 94 13.23 11.74 -1.84
CA THR A 94 14.42 12.00 -1.00
C THR A 94 14.07 11.79 0.46
N ARG A 95 15.10 11.52 1.26
CA ARG A 95 15.00 11.36 2.71
C ARG A 95 15.06 12.73 3.38
N LEU A 96 14.22 12.94 4.37
CA LEU A 96 14.19 14.12 5.23
C LEU A 96 14.98 13.90 6.53
N SER A 97 15.25 12.64 6.89
CA SER A 97 16.05 12.25 8.05
C SER A 97 16.80 10.94 7.80
N GLU A 98 17.70 10.60 8.72
CA GLU A 98 18.40 9.30 8.76
C GLU A 98 17.49 8.12 9.13
N ASN A 99 16.29 8.41 9.66
CA ASN A 99 15.32 7.38 10.03
C ASN A 99 14.55 6.84 8.81
N ALA A 100 14.56 7.58 7.71
CA ALA A 100 13.80 7.27 6.51
C ALA A 100 14.37 6.06 5.75
N SER A 101 13.48 5.11 5.43
CA SER A 101 13.80 3.96 4.57
C SER A 101 13.32 4.19 3.14
N ALA A 102 14.09 3.71 2.16
CA ALA A 102 13.68 3.79 0.76
C ALA A 102 12.45 2.90 0.52
N PRO A 103 11.38 3.39 -0.14
CA PRO A 103 10.26 2.54 -0.51
C PRO A 103 10.71 1.36 -1.37
N SER A 104 10.13 0.19 -1.18
CA SER A 104 10.54 -1.03 -1.88
C SER A 104 9.34 -1.81 -2.42
N ARG A 105 9.53 -2.63 -3.45
CA ARG A 105 8.46 -3.49 -3.98
C ARG A 105 8.57 -4.88 -3.38
N GLY A 106 7.44 -5.43 -2.93
CA GLY A 106 7.39 -6.79 -2.38
C GLY A 106 7.59 -7.88 -3.42
N SER A 107 7.33 -7.60 -4.70
CA SER A 107 7.53 -8.52 -5.83
C SER A 107 7.63 -7.76 -7.15
N ALA A 108 8.05 -8.44 -8.22
CA ALA A 108 8.10 -7.86 -9.57
C ALA A 108 6.73 -7.39 -10.09
N GLY A 109 5.64 -8.01 -9.60
CA GLY A 109 4.25 -7.67 -9.94
C GLY A 109 3.52 -6.82 -8.88
N ALA A 110 4.20 -6.39 -7.81
CA ALA A 110 3.56 -5.62 -6.75
C ALA A 110 3.04 -4.28 -7.26
N ALA A 111 1.78 -3.95 -6.98
CA ALA A 111 1.15 -2.70 -7.41
C ALA A 111 1.73 -1.47 -6.71
N GLY A 112 2.08 -1.61 -5.42
CA GLY A 112 2.60 -0.51 -4.61
C GLY A 112 4.04 -0.71 -4.12
N TYR A 113 4.65 0.39 -3.70
CA TYR A 113 5.89 0.42 -2.94
C TYR A 113 5.57 0.41 -1.43
N ASP A 114 6.06 -0.56 -0.69
CA ASP A 114 5.96 -0.59 0.77
C ASP A 114 6.56 0.71 1.36
N LEU A 115 5.77 1.38 2.22
CA LEU A 115 6.17 2.55 2.99
C LEU A 115 6.53 2.13 4.42
N TYR A 116 7.56 2.76 4.95
CA TYR A 116 8.18 2.41 6.22
C TYR A 116 7.94 3.49 7.27
N SER A 117 7.69 3.07 8.51
CA SER A 117 7.67 4.03 9.63
C SER A 117 9.07 4.55 9.91
N ALA A 118 9.23 5.86 10.05
CA ALA A 118 10.47 6.47 10.52
C ALA A 118 10.60 6.45 12.06
N TYR A 119 9.50 6.23 12.79
CA TYR A 119 9.46 6.34 14.25
C TYR A 119 8.65 5.22 14.90
N ASP A 120 8.90 5.01 16.18
CA ASP A 120 8.03 4.17 16.99
C ASP A 120 6.72 4.92 17.26
N CYS A 121 5.59 4.20 17.16
CA CYS A 121 4.26 4.73 17.40
C CYS A 121 3.38 3.65 18.01
N VAL A 122 2.47 4.05 18.87
CA VAL A 122 1.48 3.16 19.50
C VAL A 122 0.11 3.67 19.12
N ILE A 123 -0.73 2.79 18.57
CA ILE A 123 -2.10 3.11 18.14
C ILE A 123 -3.06 2.29 19.01
N PRO A 124 -3.70 2.91 20.01
CA PRO A 124 -4.69 2.23 20.84
C PRO A 124 -5.86 1.68 20.02
N PRO A 125 -6.66 0.75 20.59
CA PRO A 125 -7.91 0.31 20.00
C PRO A 125 -8.84 1.48 19.67
N MET A 126 -9.48 1.45 18.51
CA MET A 126 -10.43 2.46 18.02
C MET A 126 -9.85 3.88 17.86
N GLU A 127 -8.53 4.00 17.78
CA GLU A 127 -7.82 5.27 17.61
C GLU A 127 -7.10 5.35 16.26
N LYS A 128 -6.55 6.54 15.98
CA LYS A 128 -5.77 6.81 14.77
C LYS A 128 -4.43 7.47 15.06
N ALA A 129 -3.46 7.23 14.20
CA ALA A 129 -2.18 7.94 14.25
C ALA A 129 -1.70 8.34 12.84
N VAL A 130 -0.98 9.46 12.76
CA VAL A 130 -0.25 9.85 11.56
C VAL A 130 1.19 9.38 11.72
N VAL A 131 1.54 8.30 11.03
CA VAL A 131 2.89 7.74 11.04
C VAL A 131 3.72 8.40 9.96
N LYS A 132 4.80 9.07 10.36
CA LYS A 132 5.72 9.74 9.43
C LYS A 132 6.65 8.73 8.77
N THR A 133 6.89 8.92 7.48
CA THR A 133 7.86 8.13 6.70
C THR A 133 9.21 8.82 6.54
N ASP A 134 9.26 10.14 6.78
CA ASP A 134 10.41 11.01 6.56
C ASP A 134 10.98 10.94 5.15
N ILE A 135 10.11 10.68 4.17
CA ILE A 135 10.42 10.90 2.76
C ILE A 135 9.52 12.00 2.21
N GLN A 136 10.03 12.73 1.24
CA GLN A 136 9.23 13.52 0.31
C GLN A 136 9.31 12.85 -1.07
N ILE A 137 8.25 12.94 -1.85
CA ILE A 137 8.15 12.29 -3.16
C ILE A 137 7.85 13.30 -4.26
N ALA A 138 8.23 12.96 -5.48
CA ALA A 138 7.73 13.58 -6.69
C ALA A 138 7.21 12.46 -7.59
N LEU A 139 5.89 12.46 -7.77
CA LEU A 139 5.16 11.49 -8.57
C LEU A 139 5.41 11.75 -10.07
N PRO A 140 5.36 10.71 -10.93
CA PRO A 140 5.34 10.92 -12.36
C PRO A 140 4.04 11.62 -12.77
N SER A 141 4.10 12.40 -13.85
CA SER A 141 2.95 13.21 -14.26
C SER A 141 1.74 12.39 -14.68
N GLY A 142 0.54 12.88 -14.36
CA GLY A 142 -0.72 12.20 -14.68
C GLY A 142 -1.07 11.08 -13.70
N CYS A 143 -0.50 11.10 -12.50
CA CYS A 143 -0.85 10.18 -11.44
C CYS A 143 -0.80 10.86 -10.07
N TYR A 144 -1.58 10.32 -9.13
CA TYR A 144 -1.44 10.65 -7.72
C TYR A 144 -0.91 9.44 -6.95
N GLY A 145 -0.36 9.70 -5.77
CA GLY A 145 0.13 8.66 -4.87
C GLY A 145 -0.97 8.22 -3.93
N ARG A 146 -1.58 7.05 -4.15
CA ARG A 146 -2.49 6.46 -3.18
C ARG A 146 -1.74 5.69 -2.12
N VAL A 147 -1.89 6.09 -0.86
CA VAL A 147 -1.46 5.30 0.30
C VAL A 147 -2.55 4.27 0.60
N ALA A 148 -2.21 2.99 0.41
CA ALA A 148 -3.13 1.88 0.52
C ALA A 148 -2.77 0.95 1.69
N PRO A 149 -3.75 0.29 2.32
CA PRO A 149 -3.51 -0.67 3.39
C PRO A 149 -2.75 -1.90 2.87
N ARG A 150 -1.97 -2.52 3.76
CA ARG A 150 -1.33 -3.82 3.50
C ARG A 150 -2.26 -4.92 4.01
N SER A 151 -2.58 -5.90 3.15
CA SER A 151 -3.54 -6.96 3.48
C SER A 151 -3.20 -7.73 4.76
N GLY A 152 -1.90 -7.96 5.02
CA GLY A 152 -1.45 -8.62 6.25
C GLY A 152 -1.77 -7.84 7.53
N LEU A 153 -1.70 -6.51 7.50
CA LEU A 153 -2.05 -5.67 8.66
C LEU A 153 -3.56 -5.58 8.84
N ALA A 154 -4.31 -5.44 7.74
CA ALA A 154 -5.77 -5.42 7.77
C ALA A 154 -6.36 -6.73 8.33
N THR A 155 -5.87 -7.88 7.88
CA THR A 155 -6.41 -9.19 8.28
C THR A 155 -5.98 -9.65 9.67
N LYS A 156 -4.75 -9.35 10.09
CA LYS A 156 -4.21 -9.86 11.38
C LYS A 156 -4.41 -8.91 12.55
N HIS A 157 -4.42 -7.60 12.27
CA HIS A 157 -4.42 -6.56 13.30
C HIS A 157 -5.59 -5.59 13.16
N PHE A 158 -6.45 -5.77 12.14
CA PHE A 158 -7.60 -4.89 11.87
C PHE A 158 -7.17 -3.43 11.66
N ILE A 159 -6.05 -3.24 10.97
CA ILE A 159 -5.50 -1.93 10.62
C ILE A 159 -5.95 -1.50 9.23
N ASP A 160 -6.39 -0.25 9.11
CA ASP A 160 -6.73 0.38 7.84
C ASP A 160 -5.98 1.69 7.62
N VAL A 161 -6.02 2.22 6.39
CA VAL A 161 -5.38 3.47 6.00
C VAL A 161 -6.44 4.51 5.64
N GLY A 162 -6.36 5.69 6.26
CA GLY A 162 -7.16 6.86 5.97
C GLY A 162 -6.50 7.87 5.05
N ALA A 163 -7.31 8.83 4.58
CA ALA A 163 -6.91 9.90 3.67
C ALA A 163 -6.23 9.35 2.40
N GLY A 164 -4.91 9.22 2.42
CA GLY A 164 -4.16 8.44 1.45
C GLY A 164 -4.06 9.03 0.05
N VAL A 165 -4.53 10.26 -0.20
CA VAL A 165 -4.30 10.98 -1.46
C VAL A 165 -3.06 11.85 -1.30
N ILE A 166 -1.98 11.53 -2.03
CA ILE A 166 -0.79 12.36 -2.15
C ILE A 166 -0.77 12.99 -3.54
N ASP A 167 -0.91 14.30 -3.59
CA ASP A 167 -0.95 15.06 -4.84
C ASP A 167 0.41 15.10 -5.55
N GLU A 168 0.37 15.26 -6.88
CA GLU A 168 1.56 15.32 -7.75
C GLU A 168 2.52 16.47 -7.38
N ASP A 169 1.97 17.57 -6.86
CA ASP A 169 2.69 18.78 -6.45
C ASP A 169 3.08 18.81 -4.97
N TYR A 170 2.70 17.80 -4.18
CA TYR A 170 3.07 17.72 -2.76
C TYR A 170 4.57 17.45 -2.59
N ARG A 171 5.26 18.28 -1.80
CA ARG A 171 6.70 18.15 -1.48
C ARG A 171 7.00 18.06 0.01
N GLY A 172 5.98 17.88 0.85
CA GLY A 172 6.15 17.70 2.28
C GLY A 172 6.51 16.27 2.67
N ASN A 173 6.52 16.01 3.98
CA ASN A 173 6.74 14.69 4.55
C ASN A 173 5.52 13.79 4.32
N VAL A 174 5.72 12.68 3.63
CA VAL A 174 4.67 11.69 3.40
C VAL A 174 4.25 11.06 4.73
N GLY A 175 3.02 11.36 5.15
CA GLY A 175 2.38 10.77 6.33
C GLY A 175 1.42 9.65 5.95
N VAL A 176 1.37 8.61 6.77
CA VAL A 176 0.39 7.53 6.66
C VAL A 176 -0.59 7.64 7.81
N VAL A 177 -1.87 7.85 7.51
CA VAL A 177 -2.93 7.85 8.52
C VAL A 177 -3.37 6.42 8.75
N LEU A 178 -2.99 5.83 9.88
CA LEU A 178 -3.42 4.49 10.27
C LEU A 178 -4.61 4.56 11.22
N PHE A 179 -5.62 3.73 10.97
CA PHE A 179 -6.73 3.46 11.86
C PHE A 179 -6.57 2.08 12.48
N ASN A 180 -6.73 1.98 13.79
CA ASN A 180 -6.81 0.71 14.48
C ASN A 180 -8.27 0.41 14.85
N PHE A 181 -8.92 -0.46 14.08
CA PHE A 181 -10.27 -0.95 14.38
C PHE A 181 -10.24 -2.23 15.24
N GLY A 182 -9.05 -2.70 15.59
CA GLY A 182 -8.83 -3.85 16.45
C GLY A 182 -9.15 -3.56 17.91
N LYS A 183 -9.22 -4.62 18.70
CA LYS A 183 -9.42 -4.55 20.16
C LYS A 183 -8.11 -4.46 20.94
N GLU A 184 -6.99 -4.68 20.27
CA GLU A 184 -5.65 -4.67 20.85
C GLU A 184 -4.89 -3.43 20.39
N THR A 185 -3.97 -2.96 21.24
CA THR A 185 -3.05 -1.89 20.88
C THR A 185 -2.12 -2.35 19.76
N PHE A 186 -1.98 -1.55 18.71
CA PHE A 186 -1.06 -1.82 17.62
C PHE A 186 0.23 -1.03 17.80
N GLU A 187 1.35 -1.73 17.94
CA GLU A 187 2.68 -1.13 18.03
C GLU A 187 3.33 -1.09 16.66
N VAL A 188 3.68 0.11 16.22
CA VAL A 188 4.51 0.36 15.04
C VAL A 188 5.93 0.63 15.53
N LYS A 189 6.92 -0.10 15.02
CA LYS A 189 8.33 0.20 15.27
C LYS A 189 8.94 0.91 14.06
N LYS A 190 10.00 1.69 14.30
CA LYS A 190 10.84 2.24 13.24
C LYS A 190 11.30 1.12 12.31
N GLY A 191 11.11 1.32 11.00
CA GLY A 191 11.44 0.35 9.96
C GLY A 191 10.33 -0.65 9.64
N ASP A 192 9.18 -0.61 10.34
CA ASP A 192 8.05 -1.45 9.96
C ASP A 192 7.38 -0.96 8.68
N ARG A 193 6.99 -1.91 7.84
CA ARG A 193 6.22 -1.64 6.62
C ARG A 193 4.75 -1.49 6.97
N ILE A 194 4.24 -0.28 6.94
CA ILE A 194 2.91 0.06 7.48
C ILE A 194 1.84 0.28 6.42
N ALA A 195 2.22 0.68 5.21
CA ALA A 195 1.32 0.92 4.09
C ALA A 195 2.05 0.66 2.78
N GLN A 196 1.37 0.84 1.66
CA GLN A 196 1.98 0.81 0.34
C GLN A 196 1.54 2.01 -0.49
N LEU A 197 2.46 2.59 -1.25
CA LEU A 197 2.20 3.70 -2.17
C LEU A 197 1.95 3.17 -3.58
N ILE A 198 0.77 3.43 -4.14
CA ILE A 198 0.38 3.06 -5.50
C ILE A 198 0.32 4.34 -6.33
N CYS A 199 0.99 4.36 -7.48
CA CYS A 199 0.88 5.47 -8.44
C CYS A 199 -0.35 5.24 -9.32
N GLU A 200 -1.47 5.87 -8.98
CA GLU A 200 -2.74 5.71 -9.69
C GLU A 200 -2.91 6.77 -10.77
N ARG A 201 -3.11 6.32 -12.01
CA ARG A 201 -3.29 7.22 -13.15
C ARG A 201 -4.62 7.95 -13.04
N ILE A 202 -4.58 9.24 -13.29
CA ILE A 202 -5.74 10.13 -13.29
C ILE A 202 -5.70 11.05 -14.51
N CYS A 203 -6.84 11.65 -14.83
CA CYS A 203 -6.92 12.80 -15.71
C CYS A 203 -7.15 14.07 -14.88
N TYR A 204 -6.74 15.21 -15.42
CA TYR A 204 -7.02 16.54 -14.88
C TYR A 204 -8.02 17.25 -15.82
N PRO A 205 -9.32 16.88 -15.79
CA PRO A 205 -10.32 17.50 -16.66
C PRO A 205 -10.63 18.93 -16.19
N GLU A 206 -10.98 19.80 -17.13
CA GLU A 206 -11.65 21.05 -16.81
C GLU A 206 -13.12 20.76 -16.43
N LEU A 207 -13.64 21.53 -15.47
CA LEU A 207 -15.05 21.41 -15.05
C LEU A 207 -15.93 22.26 -15.95
N GLU A 208 -16.97 21.65 -16.52
CA GLU A 208 -18.00 22.30 -17.33
C GLU A 208 -19.37 22.07 -16.69
N GLU A 209 -20.11 23.16 -16.42
CA GLU A 209 -21.47 23.11 -15.88
C GLU A 209 -22.49 23.07 -17.04
N VAL A 210 -23.40 22.08 -17.01
CA VAL A 210 -24.43 21.87 -18.05
C VAL A 210 -25.83 21.81 -17.45
N GLN A 211 -26.85 22.12 -18.24
CA GLN A 211 -28.25 22.14 -17.78
C GLN A 211 -28.83 20.73 -17.53
N ALA A 212 -28.35 19.73 -18.27
CA ALA A 212 -28.75 18.34 -18.12
C ALA A 212 -27.66 17.41 -18.68
N LEU A 213 -27.58 16.20 -18.13
CA LEU A 213 -26.74 15.10 -18.65
C LEU A 213 -27.58 14.20 -19.58
N ASP A 214 -26.90 13.36 -20.36
CA ASP A 214 -27.52 12.32 -21.18
C ASP A 214 -28.01 11.13 -20.34
N ASP A 215 -29.06 10.46 -20.82
CA ASP A 215 -29.56 9.25 -20.19
C ASP A 215 -28.62 8.06 -20.42
N THR A 216 -28.42 7.25 -19.38
CA THR A 216 -27.65 5.98 -19.47
C THR A 216 -28.51 4.80 -19.03
N GLU A 217 -28.13 3.58 -19.43
CA GLU A 217 -28.82 2.35 -18.97
C GLU A 217 -28.88 2.23 -17.45
N ARG A 218 -27.91 2.81 -16.72
CA ARG A 218 -27.88 2.79 -15.25
C ARG A 218 -28.79 3.86 -14.64
N GLY A 219 -28.96 5.01 -15.29
CA GLY A 219 -29.73 6.15 -14.78
C GLY A 219 -29.36 6.52 -13.34
N GLU A 220 -30.37 6.72 -12.49
CA GLU A 220 -30.23 7.04 -11.06
C GLU A 220 -29.87 5.84 -10.15
N GLY A 221 -29.65 4.65 -10.73
CA GLY A 221 -29.40 3.42 -9.96
C GLY A 221 -28.06 3.39 -9.23
N GLY A 222 -28.07 3.46 -7.89
CA GLY A 222 -26.90 3.34 -7.02
C GLY A 222 -27.13 2.44 -5.79
N PHE A 223 -26.13 2.36 -4.89
CA PHE A 223 -26.29 1.76 -3.54
C PHE A 223 -26.86 0.33 -3.49
N GLY A 224 -26.38 -0.56 -4.38
CA GLY A 224 -26.88 -1.94 -4.44
C GLY A 224 -28.09 -2.12 -5.38
N SER A 225 -28.30 -1.18 -6.31
CA SER A 225 -29.35 -1.25 -7.34
C SER A 225 -29.30 -2.51 -8.21
N THR A 226 -28.15 -3.18 -8.33
CA THR A 226 -27.99 -4.42 -9.09
C THR A 226 -28.30 -5.70 -8.29
N GLY A 227 -28.79 -5.57 -7.05
CA GLY A 227 -29.15 -6.71 -6.21
C GLY A 227 -27.96 -7.34 -5.47
N LYS A 228 -28.21 -8.48 -4.84
CA LYS A 228 -27.26 -9.17 -3.94
C LYS A 228 -26.70 -10.50 -4.48
N ASN A 229 -27.15 -10.97 -5.65
CA ASN A 229 -26.88 -12.33 -6.16
C ASN A 229 -26.56 -12.32 -7.66
#